data_AF-A0A934VPB2-F1
#
_entry.id   AF-A0A934VPB2-F1
#
_cell.length_a   1.000
_cell.length_b   1.000
_cell.length_c   1.000
_cell.angle_alpha   90.00
_cell.angle_beta   90.00
_cell.angle_gamma   90.00
#
_symmetry.space_group_name_H-M   'P 1'
#
loop_
_entity.id
_entity.type
_entity.pdbx_description
1 polymer ?
#
loop_
_entity_poly.entity_id
_entity_poly.type
_entity_poly.pdbx_seq_one_letter_code
_entity_poly.pdbx_strand_id
1 'polypeptide(L)'
;MNTAPADPVEQSTEAEPIDPSYQYSGFWRRVLAYSIDAILLGAIGLALGFTFYDYFLSIGQAGRLLGLVIYLGYFATLNSQIGNGQTLGKRMLSIQVLNQEGNTLNLQTALIRQSIIAAPIFLNGLTLPSGKYLLAATVLLGVIVFGVGGVIGYFLLFNTRTRRSLHDFICGSHVVKLEKDKTSIDVPPLWKGHLAILAAITLSVATGGVFLGDWAKNNFDLTQITALYNKLSEQEHIRQAGVHLTNHYSFGSDKQDPVTVLQLVASPPHSIPSPSKYALEVVAVALKDETILPDSDVIALSILTGFDLGIAKQHTTRSVSDSPANWKAAIEYYETEGQVPNTQFSSTTNIRF
;
A
#
# COMPACT_ATOMS: atom_id res chain seq x y z
N MET A 1 77.75 13.25 -49.10
CA MET A 1 76.83 14.11 -48.31
C MET A 1 75.45 13.97 -48.91
N ASN A 2 74.57 13.24 -48.23
CA ASN A 2 73.25 12.86 -48.71
C ASN A 2 72.23 13.72 -47.95
N THR A 3 71.51 14.60 -48.63
CA THR A 3 70.43 15.42 -48.05
C THR A 3 69.10 14.74 -48.38
N ALA A 4 68.50 14.09 -47.38
CA ALA A 4 67.11 13.64 -47.43
C ALA A 4 66.16 14.83 -47.19
N PRO A 5 64.98 14.89 -47.81
CA PRO A 5 63.95 15.88 -47.49
C PRO A 5 63.22 15.48 -46.20
N ALA A 6 62.84 16.48 -45.40
CA ALA A 6 62.04 16.31 -44.19
C ALA A 6 60.59 15.98 -44.56
N ASP A 7 60.08 14.87 -44.03
CA ASP A 7 58.66 14.53 -44.09
C ASP A 7 57.82 15.50 -43.22
N PRO A 8 56.55 15.79 -43.58
CA PRO A 8 55.69 16.65 -42.79
C PRO A 8 55.21 15.92 -41.53
N VAL A 9 55.31 16.59 -40.39
CA VAL A 9 54.76 16.14 -39.10
C VAL A 9 53.25 16.01 -39.24
N GLU A 10 52.77 14.76 -39.27
CA GLU A 10 51.36 14.41 -39.09
C GLU A 10 50.93 14.87 -37.70
N GLN A 11 50.13 15.93 -37.66
CA GLN A 11 49.48 16.42 -36.46
C GLN A 11 48.42 15.38 -36.09
N SER A 12 48.75 14.50 -35.14
CA SER A 12 47.80 13.58 -34.53
C SER A 12 46.70 14.39 -33.86
N THR A 13 45.51 14.36 -34.45
CA THR A 13 44.29 14.89 -33.85
C THR A 13 43.99 14.06 -32.62
N GLU A 14 44.53 14.48 -31.47
CA GLU A 14 44.18 13.93 -30.17
C GLU A 14 42.71 14.29 -29.92
N ALA A 15 41.83 13.30 -30.12
CA ALA A 15 40.41 13.47 -29.87
C ALA A 15 40.24 13.82 -28.39
N GLU A 16 39.76 15.04 -28.12
CA GLU A 16 39.32 15.45 -26.79
C GLU A 16 38.39 14.38 -26.21
N PRO A 17 38.60 13.93 -24.96
CA PRO A 17 37.68 13.01 -24.31
C PRO A 17 36.33 13.73 -24.15
N ILE A 18 35.34 13.32 -24.93
CA ILE A 18 33.95 13.73 -24.74
C ILE A 18 33.53 13.23 -23.36
N ASP A 19 33.43 14.13 -22.38
CA ASP A 19 32.77 13.87 -21.10
C ASP A 19 31.26 13.89 -21.33
N PRO A 20 30.55 12.74 -21.36
CA PRO A 20 29.10 12.76 -21.41
C PRO A 20 28.60 12.99 -19.98
N SER A 21 28.70 14.24 -19.52
CA SER A 21 28.26 14.63 -18.17
C SER A 21 26.73 14.69 -18.09
N TYR A 22 26.09 13.52 -18.13
CA TYR A 22 24.68 13.42 -17.80
C TYR A 22 24.47 13.66 -16.31
N GLN A 23 23.68 14.68 -15.98
CA GLN A 23 23.17 14.84 -14.63
C GLN A 23 22.00 13.87 -14.39
N TYR A 24 22.29 12.74 -13.73
CA TYR A 24 21.24 11.88 -13.18
C TYR A 24 20.22 12.72 -12.41
N SER A 25 18.92 12.45 -12.61
CA SER A 25 17.89 13.19 -11.88
C SER A 25 18.06 12.99 -10.38
N GLY A 26 18.21 14.10 -9.65
CA GLY A 26 18.23 14.12 -8.20
C GLY A 26 16.99 13.47 -7.58
N PHE A 27 17.16 12.99 -6.35
CA PHE A 27 16.12 12.30 -5.56
C PHE A 27 14.79 13.06 -5.54
N TRP A 28 14.81 14.34 -5.16
CA TRP A 28 13.61 15.15 -4.99
C TRP A 28 12.79 15.33 -6.27
N ARG A 29 13.44 15.41 -7.44
CA ARG A 29 12.71 15.50 -8.72
C ARG A 29 11.92 14.22 -9.01
N ARG A 30 12.46 13.05 -8.67
CA ARG A 30 11.76 11.77 -8.85
C ARG A 30 10.57 11.67 -7.88
N VAL A 31 10.77 12.07 -6.63
CA VAL A 31 9.71 12.08 -5.61
C VAL A 31 8.60 13.04 -6.01
N LEU A 32 8.92 14.29 -6.35
CA LEU A 32 7.95 15.30 -6.74
C LEU A 32 7.20 14.92 -8.03
N ALA A 33 7.87 14.34 -9.04
CA ALA A 33 7.21 13.87 -10.25
C ALA A 33 6.16 12.79 -9.91
N TYR A 34 6.55 11.82 -9.09
CA TYR A 34 5.65 10.77 -8.63
C TYR A 34 4.49 11.34 -7.79
N SER A 35 4.74 12.33 -6.93
CA SER A 35 3.69 13.00 -6.14
C SER A 35 2.67 13.72 -7.02
N ILE A 36 3.11 14.41 -8.08
CA ILE A 36 2.20 15.06 -9.04
C ILE A 36 1.32 14.01 -9.73
N ASP A 37 1.93 12.93 -10.22
CA ASP A 37 1.20 11.84 -10.87
C ASP A 37 0.24 11.13 -9.90
N ALA A 38 0.63 10.97 -8.63
CA ALA A 38 -0.21 10.37 -7.59
C ALA A 38 -1.42 11.24 -7.25
N ILE A 39 -1.28 12.56 -7.17
CA ILE A 39 -2.41 13.49 -6.98
C ILE A 39 -3.38 13.41 -8.16
N LEU A 40 -2.86 13.35 -9.40
CA LEU A 40 -3.68 13.22 -10.60
C LEU A 40 -4.47 11.91 -10.60
N LEU A 41 -3.80 10.77 -10.42
CA LEU A 41 -4.47 9.47 -10.40
C LEU A 41 -5.40 9.34 -9.19
N GLY A 42 -5.03 9.94 -8.07
CA GLY A 42 -5.84 10.01 -6.87
C GLY A 42 -7.14 10.79 -7.08
N ALA A 43 -7.07 11.93 -7.76
CA ALA A 43 -8.27 12.70 -8.12
C ALA A 43 -9.19 11.92 -9.07
N ILE A 44 -8.62 11.24 -10.08
CA ILE A 44 -9.38 10.36 -10.98
C ILE A 44 -10.01 9.20 -10.20
N GLY A 45 -9.25 8.57 -9.30
CA GLY A 45 -9.71 7.49 -8.45
C GLY A 45 -10.85 7.91 -7.54
N LEU A 46 -10.79 9.10 -6.91
CA LEU A 46 -11.91 9.63 -6.11
C LEU A 46 -13.13 9.93 -6.98
N ALA A 47 -12.95 10.54 -8.15
CA ALA A 47 -14.06 10.82 -9.05
C ALA A 47 -14.80 9.53 -9.44
N LEU A 48 -14.05 8.48 -9.82
CA LEU A 48 -14.60 7.16 -10.09
C LEU A 48 -15.26 6.55 -8.85
N GLY A 49 -14.56 6.59 -7.71
CA GLY A 49 -15.01 6.02 -6.45
C GLY A 49 -16.33 6.61 -5.96
N PHE A 50 -16.51 7.93 -6.05
CA PHE A 50 -17.78 8.57 -5.70
C PHE A 50 -18.87 8.35 -6.75
N THR A 51 -18.52 8.36 -8.03
CA THR A 51 -19.51 8.13 -9.11
C THR A 51 -20.10 6.72 -9.05
N PHE A 52 -19.28 5.73 -8.73
CA PHE A 52 -19.67 4.32 -8.66
C PHE A 52 -19.58 3.77 -7.23
N TYR A 53 -19.98 4.59 -6.24
CA TYR A 53 -19.80 4.30 -4.82
C TYR A 53 -20.37 2.94 -4.40
N ASP A 54 -21.64 2.65 -4.72
CA ASP A 54 -22.27 1.39 -4.32
C ASP A 54 -21.64 0.17 -4.99
N TYR A 55 -21.16 0.33 -6.23
CA TYR A 55 -20.44 -0.73 -6.93
C TYR A 55 -19.12 -1.02 -6.22
N PHE A 56 -18.31 -0.01 -5.94
CA PHE A 56 -17.03 -0.21 -5.24
C PHE A 56 -17.21 -0.64 -3.78
N LEU A 57 -18.27 -0.17 -3.13
CA LEU A 57 -18.69 -0.65 -1.83
C LEU A 57 -19.09 -2.11 -1.87
N SER A 58 -19.60 -2.66 -2.97
CA SER A 58 -19.94 -4.09 -3.02
C SER A 58 -18.72 -4.97 -3.28
N ILE A 59 -17.87 -4.61 -4.24
CA ILE A 59 -16.69 -5.43 -4.60
C ILE A 59 -15.53 -5.28 -3.60
N GLY A 60 -15.53 -4.24 -2.76
CA GLY A 60 -14.55 -4.03 -1.70
C GLY A 60 -13.12 -3.93 -2.20
N GLN A 61 -12.23 -4.74 -1.62
CA GLN A 61 -10.79 -4.72 -1.94
C GLN A 61 -10.48 -5.15 -3.38
N ALA A 62 -11.41 -5.80 -4.08
CA ALA A 62 -11.27 -6.08 -5.51
C ALA A 62 -11.21 -4.80 -6.35
N GLY A 63 -11.73 -3.67 -5.86
CA GLY A 63 -11.58 -2.34 -6.49
C GLY A 63 -10.12 -1.95 -6.73
N ARG A 64 -9.19 -2.45 -5.91
CA ARG A 64 -7.74 -2.24 -6.10
C ARG A 64 -7.21 -2.84 -7.40
N LEU A 65 -7.83 -3.89 -7.94
CA LEU A 65 -7.44 -4.46 -9.23
C LEU A 65 -7.74 -3.47 -10.38
N LEU A 66 -8.89 -2.81 -10.33
CA LEU A 66 -9.22 -1.79 -11.32
C LEU A 66 -8.25 -0.60 -11.23
N GLY A 67 -7.97 -0.12 -10.02
CA GLY A 67 -6.98 0.94 -9.85
C GLY A 67 -5.56 0.51 -10.22
N LEU A 68 -5.19 -0.77 -10.06
CA LEU A 68 -3.93 -1.31 -10.55
C LEU A 68 -3.85 -1.26 -12.08
N VAL A 69 -4.94 -1.62 -12.77
CA VAL A 69 -5.02 -1.51 -14.23
C VAL A 69 -4.89 -0.06 -14.67
N ILE A 70 -5.57 0.88 -14.00
CA ILE A 70 -5.44 2.32 -14.29
C ILE A 70 -4.00 2.80 -14.05
N TYR A 71 -3.41 2.43 -12.92
CA TYR A 71 -2.04 2.78 -12.55
C TYR A 71 -1.03 2.26 -13.58
N LEU A 72 -1.09 0.96 -13.92
CA LEU A 72 -0.20 0.36 -14.90
C LEU A 72 -0.46 0.93 -16.29
N GLY A 73 -1.71 1.12 -16.68
CA GLY A 73 -2.09 1.75 -17.94
C GLY A 73 -1.49 3.14 -18.09
N TYR A 74 -1.53 3.97 -17.04
CA TYR A 74 -0.92 5.30 -17.03
C TYR A 74 0.62 5.22 -17.03
N PHE A 75 1.21 4.58 -16.02
CA PHE A 75 2.65 4.62 -15.82
C PHE A 75 3.42 3.77 -16.84
N ALA A 76 2.93 2.59 -17.24
CA ALA A 76 3.65 1.76 -18.21
C ALA A 76 3.63 2.40 -19.60
N THR A 77 2.46 2.89 -20.02
CA THR A 77 2.32 3.57 -21.33
C THR A 77 3.19 4.83 -21.38
N LEU A 78 3.09 5.72 -20.38
CA LEU A 78 3.79 6.99 -20.44
C LEU A 78 5.30 6.89 -20.20
N ASN A 79 5.76 5.89 -19.44
CA ASN A 79 7.19 5.63 -19.29
C ASN A 79 7.79 4.78 -20.43
N SER A 80 6.96 4.35 -21.39
CA SER A 80 7.44 3.69 -22.62
C SER A 80 7.67 4.68 -23.75
N GLN A 81 8.12 4.17 -24.90
CA GLN A 81 8.23 4.86 -26.18
C GLN A 81 6.95 5.63 -26.55
N ILE A 82 5.77 5.15 -26.14
CA ILE A 82 4.48 5.81 -26.42
C ILE A 82 4.41 7.20 -25.76
N GLY A 83 4.87 7.31 -24.50
CA GLY A 83 4.91 8.58 -23.78
C GLY A 83 6.25 9.30 -23.82
N ASN A 84 7.17 8.87 -24.70
CA ASN A 84 8.55 9.31 -24.72
C ASN A 84 9.26 9.15 -23.36
N GLY A 85 8.95 8.12 -22.58
CA GLY A 85 9.60 7.90 -21.28
C GLY A 85 9.23 8.92 -20.19
N GLN A 86 8.15 9.69 -20.36
CA GLN A 86 7.73 10.72 -19.42
C GLN A 86 6.22 10.70 -19.12
N THR A 87 5.90 10.52 -17.84
CA THR A 87 4.58 10.85 -17.26
C THR A 87 4.39 12.36 -17.18
N LEU A 88 3.18 12.83 -16.86
CA LEU A 88 2.90 14.26 -16.74
C LEU A 88 3.77 14.93 -15.67
N GLY A 89 3.89 14.33 -14.48
CA GLY A 89 4.78 14.83 -13.43
C GLY A 89 6.26 14.86 -13.87
N LYS A 90 6.70 13.87 -14.63
CA LYS A 90 8.07 13.83 -15.20
C LYS A 90 8.31 14.89 -16.26
N ARG A 91 7.31 15.21 -17.10
CA ARG A 91 7.38 16.31 -18.08
C ARG A 91 7.52 17.65 -17.36
N MET A 92 6.75 17.89 -16.30
CA MET A 92 6.82 19.12 -15.52
C MET A 92 8.18 19.34 -14.85
N LEU A 93 8.90 18.27 -14.51
CA LEU A 93 10.21 18.35 -13.86
C LEU A 93 11.40 18.08 -14.80
N SER A 94 11.12 17.97 -16.11
CA SER A 94 12.10 17.74 -17.17
C SER A 94 12.99 16.52 -16.92
N ILE A 95 12.38 15.40 -16.55
CA ILE A 95 13.07 14.12 -16.33
C ILE A 95 12.48 13.03 -17.22
N GLN A 96 13.29 12.06 -17.63
CA GLN A 96 12.91 11.04 -18.61
C GLN A 96 13.47 9.67 -18.24
N VAL A 97 12.71 8.60 -18.50
CA VAL A 97 13.16 7.21 -18.37
C VAL A 97 13.77 6.73 -19.67
N LEU A 98 15.03 6.29 -19.62
CA LEU A 98 15.77 5.74 -20.75
C LEU A 98 16.42 4.40 -20.37
N ASN A 99 16.78 3.61 -21.37
CA ASN A 99 17.67 2.45 -21.23
C ASN A 99 19.15 2.87 -21.30
N GLN A 100 20.07 1.91 -21.17
CA GLN A 100 21.51 2.16 -21.18
C GLN A 100 21.99 2.74 -22.51
N GLU A 101 21.31 2.42 -23.60
CA GLU A 101 21.59 2.94 -24.94
C GLU A 101 21.03 4.36 -25.18
N GLY A 102 20.38 4.98 -24.19
CA GLY A 102 19.80 6.33 -24.28
C GLY A 102 18.44 6.38 -25.01
N ASN A 103 17.84 5.22 -25.29
CA ASN A 103 16.55 5.08 -25.94
C ASN A 103 15.41 4.94 -24.93
N THR A 104 14.19 5.30 -25.33
CA THR A 104 12.99 5.06 -24.53
C THR A 104 12.69 3.57 -24.42
N LEU A 105 12.12 3.15 -23.28
CA LEU A 105 11.78 1.74 -23.07
C LEU A 105 10.64 1.28 -23.99
N ASN A 106 10.66 0.03 -24.44
CA ASN A 106 9.48 -0.59 -25.02
C ASN A 106 8.37 -0.77 -23.95
N LEU A 107 7.13 -1.02 -24.39
CA LEU A 107 5.98 -1.12 -23.48
C LEU A 107 6.10 -2.29 -22.48
N GLN A 108 6.64 -3.43 -22.90
CA GLN A 108 6.78 -4.60 -22.03
C GLN A 108 7.77 -4.35 -20.89
N THR A 109 8.93 -3.79 -21.21
CA THR A 109 9.95 -3.41 -20.21
C THR A 109 9.40 -2.34 -19.28
N ALA A 110 8.67 -1.35 -19.80
CA ALA A 110 8.00 -0.35 -18.97
C ALA A 110 6.95 -0.99 -18.04
N LEU A 111 6.15 -1.94 -18.52
CA LEU A 111 5.15 -2.64 -17.72
C LEU A 111 5.79 -3.43 -16.58
N ILE A 112 6.82 -4.24 -16.86
CA ILE A 112 7.56 -5.00 -15.82
C ILE A 112 8.14 -4.04 -14.78
N ARG A 113 8.76 -2.95 -15.23
CA ARG A 113 9.31 -1.91 -14.35
C ARG A 113 8.24 -1.34 -13.42
N GLN A 114 7.04 -1.04 -13.93
CA GLN A 114 5.95 -0.50 -13.11
C GLN A 114 5.32 -1.54 -12.19
N SER A 115 5.19 -2.80 -12.61
CA SER A 115 4.65 -3.86 -11.77
C SER A 115 5.47 -4.09 -10.51
N ILE A 116 6.80 -3.98 -10.60
CA ILE A 116 7.70 -4.06 -9.43
C ILE A 116 7.44 -2.93 -8.44
N ILE A 117 7.13 -1.72 -8.93
CA ILE A 117 6.76 -0.57 -8.08
C ILE A 117 5.35 -0.74 -7.51
N ALA A 118 4.41 -1.20 -8.33
CA ALA A 118 3.00 -1.33 -7.96
C ALA A 118 2.77 -2.42 -6.90
N ALA A 119 3.51 -3.53 -6.96
CA ALA A 119 3.33 -4.67 -6.07
C ALA A 119 3.31 -4.29 -4.57
N PRO A 120 4.35 -3.64 -4.00
CA PRO A 120 4.33 -3.25 -2.59
C PRO A 120 3.25 -2.20 -2.26
N ILE A 121 2.81 -1.39 -3.23
CA ILE A 121 1.82 -0.32 -3.01
C ILE A 121 0.40 -0.91 -2.94
N PHE A 122 0.01 -1.69 -3.96
CA PHE A 122 -1.35 -2.21 -4.09
C PHE A 122 -1.64 -3.40 -3.16
N LEU A 123 -0.61 -4.16 -2.81
CA LEU A 123 -0.72 -5.29 -1.89
C LEU A 123 -0.65 -4.87 -0.42
N ASN A 124 -0.23 -3.64 -0.12
CA ASN A 124 -0.20 -3.15 1.26
C ASN A 124 -1.62 -3.05 1.84
N GLY A 125 -1.81 -3.60 3.04
CA GLY A 125 -3.09 -3.59 3.75
C GLY A 125 -4.17 -4.39 3.03
N LEU A 126 -3.80 -5.38 2.21
CA LEU A 126 -4.74 -6.36 1.67
C LEU A 126 -5.08 -7.35 2.79
N THR A 127 -6.38 -7.59 3.04
CA THR A 127 -6.79 -8.64 3.98
C THR A 127 -6.89 -9.95 3.25
N LEU A 128 -6.35 -11.00 3.87
CA LEU A 128 -6.37 -12.34 3.31
C LEU A 128 -7.52 -13.15 3.93
N PRO A 129 -8.20 -13.99 3.14
CA PRO A 129 -9.19 -14.91 3.69
C PRO A 129 -8.54 -15.87 4.68
N SER A 130 -9.30 -16.28 5.71
CA SER A 130 -8.86 -17.30 6.65
C SER A 130 -8.69 -18.66 5.94
N GLY A 131 -7.75 -19.47 6.41
CA GLY A 131 -7.52 -20.80 5.86
C GLY A 131 -6.13 -21.36 6.11
N LYS A 132 -5.89 -22.58 5.61
CA LYS A 132 -4.64 -23.34 5.80
C LYS A 132 -3.37 -22.56 5.42
N TYR A 133 -3.47 -21.67 4.43
CA TYR A 133 -2.33 -20.93 3.88
C TYR A 133 -2.20 -19.50 4.42
N LEU A 134 -3.04 -19.09 5.38
CA LEU A 134 -3.07 -17.71 5.88
C LEU A 134 -1.70 -17.20 6.35
N LEU A 135 -0.99 -17.99 7.16
CA LEU A 135 0.33 -17.60 7.67
C LEU A 135 1.34 -17.43 6.53
N ALA A 136 1.45 -18.41 5.64
CA ALA A 136 2.37 -18.36 4.51
C ALA A 136 2.06 -17.20 3.57
N ALA A 137 0.78 -16.96 3.27
CA ALA A 137 0.33 -15.84 2.45
C ALA A 137 0.60 -14.49 3.12
N THR A 138 0.44 -14.38 4.45
CA THR A 138 0.75 -13.17 5.21
C THR A 138 2.24 -12.87 5.22
N VAL A 139 3.09 -13.89 5.40
CA VAL A 139 4.55 -13.74 5.33
C VAL A 139 4.97 -13.34 3.92
N LEU A 140 4.43 -13.98 2.88
CA LEU A 140 4.71 -13.62 1.48
C LEU A 140 4.31 -12.18 1.18
N LEU A 141 3.12 -11.76 1.64
CA LEU A 141 2.64 -10.39 1.51
C LEU A 141 3.59 -9.40 2.21
N GLY A 142 4.03 -9.74 3.42
CA GLY A 142 5.02 -8.94 4.17
C GLY A 142 6.35 -8.81 3.45
N VAL A 143 6.87 -9.89 2.86
CA VAL A 143 8.10 -9.87 2.04
C VAL A 143 7.94 -8.99 0.80
N ILE A 144 6.78 -9.02 0.14
CA ILE A 144 6.55 -8.14 -1.02
C ILE A 144 6.44 -6.68 -0.56
N VAL A 145 5.60 -6.38 0.43
CA VAL A 145 5.33 -5.01 0.87
C VAL A 145 6.57 -4.38 1.51
N PHE A 146 7.16 -5.04 2.51
CA PHE A 146 8.26 -4.48 3.29
C PHE A 146 9.64 -4.88 2.76
N GLY A 147 9.79 -6.08 2.20
CA GLY A 147 11.03 -6.50 1.55
C GLY A 147 11.22 -5.74 0.23
N VAL A 148 10.42 -6.02 -0.80
CA VAL A 148 10.56 -5.35 -2.11
C VAL A 148 10.38 -3.84 -1.99
N GLY A 149 9.37 -3.37 -1.24
CA GLY A 149 9.18 -1.94 -0.98
C GLY A 149 10.35 -1.30 -0.22
N GLY A 150 10.88 -1.97 0.80
CA GLY A 150 12.06 -1.51 1.55
C GLY A 150 13.31 -1.44 0.68
N VAL A 151 13.52 -2.41 -0.20
CA VAL A 151 14.62 -2.39 -1.18
C VAL A 151 14.49 -1.23 -2.17
N ILE A 152 13.28 -0.97 -2.68
CA ILE A 152 13.01 0.18 -3.56
C ILE A 152 13.35 1.49 -2.84
N GLY A 153 12.89 1.65 -1.60
CA GLY A 153 13.14 2.83 -0.77
C GLY A 153 14.62 3.01 -0.42
N TYR A 154 15.28 1.92 -0.02
CA TYR A 154 16.71 1.90 0.28
C TYR A 154 17.55 2.35 -0.93
N PHE A 155 17.30 1.81 -2.12
CA PHE A 155 18.01 2.25 -3.32
C PHE A 155 17.67 3.69 -3.72
N LEU A 156 16.43 4.12 -3.53
CA LEU A 156 16.05 5.51 -3.81
C LEU A 156 16.85 6.49 -2.94
N LEU A 157 17.12 6.14 -1.68
CA LEU A 157 17.84 6.98 -0.72
C LEU A 157 19.37 6.86 -0.81
N PHE A 158 19.89 5.63 -0.87
CA PHE A 158 21.31 5.34 -0.65
C PHE A 158 22.08 4.97 -1.91
N ASN A 159 21.41 4.61 -3.02
CA ASN A 159 22.10 4.34 -4.28
C ASN A 159 22.43 5.65 -5.01
N THR A 160 23.31 6.45 -4.43
CA THR A 160 23.69 7.77 -4.95
C THR A 160 24.62 7.69 -6.16
N ARG A 161 25.37 6.58 -6.31
CA ARG A 161 26.31 6.35 -7.43
C ARG A 161 25.62 6.14 -8.76
N THR A 162 24.65 5.22 -8.83
CA THR A 162 23.94 4.91 -10.09
C THR A 162 22.57 5.60 -10.18
N ARG A 163 22.02 6.06 -9.04
CA ARG A 163 20.67 6.63 -8.93
C ARG A 163 19.59 5.69 -9.52
N ARG A 164 19.82 4.37 -9.51
CA ARG A 164 18.86 3.35 -9.98
C ARG A 164 18.18 2.70 -8.78
N SER A 165 16.85 2.61 -8.82
CA SER A 165 16.11 1.77 -7.86
C SER A 165 16.00 0.32 -8.36
N LEU A 166 15.37 -0.58 -7.61
CA LEU A 166 15.30 -2.00 -7.92
C LEU A 166 14.71 -2.27 -9.31
N HIS A 167 13.59 -1.63 -9.61
CA HIS A 167 12.91 -1.74 -10.89
C HIS A 167 13.77 -1.21 -12.05
N ASP A 168 14.55 -0.15 -11.81
CA ASP A 168 15.48 0.42 -12.77
C ASP A 168 16.64 -0.55 -13.03
N PHE A 169 17.15 -1.20 -11.99
CA PHE A 169 18.19 -2.20 -12.09
C PHE A 169 17.77 -3.40 -12.94
N ILE A 170 16.64 -4.03 -12.57
CA ILE A 170 16.09 -5.22 -13.24
C ILE A 170 15.80 -4.94 -14.71
N CYS A 171 15.25 -3.76 -15.02
CA CYS A 171 14.82 -3.42 -16.38
C CYS A 171 15.89 -2.70 -17.21
N GLY A 172 17.13 -2.58 -16.73
CA GLY A 172 18.18 -1.89 -17.48
C GLY A 172 17.91 -0.39 -17.70
N SER A 173 17.05 0.22 -16.89
CA SER A 173 16.59 1.60 -17.08
C SER A 173 17.14 2.56 -16.04
N HIS A 174 17.05 3.86 -16.32
CA HIS A 174 17.41 4.92 -15.39
C HIS A 174 16.63 6.20 -15.72
N VAL A 175 16.60 7.15 -14.78
CA VAL A 175 15.93 8.44 -14.96
C VAL A 175 16.96 9.56 -15.07
N VAL A 176 17.01 10.19 -16.24
CA VAL A 176 17.88 11.32 -16.55
C VAL A 176 17.15 12.65 -16.45
N LYS A 177 17.89 13.73 -16.21
CA LYS A 177 17.42 15.09 -16.47
C LYS A 177 17.60 15.37 -17.96
N LEU A 178 16.58 15.97 -18.60
CA LEU A 178 16.71 16.45 -19.97
C LEU A 178 17.59 17.71 -19.99
N GLU A 179 18.87 17.52 -20.29
CA GLU A 179 19.74 18.57 -20.83
C GLU A 179 20.05 18.25 -22.30
N LYS A 180 20.39 19.28 -23.08
CA LYS A 180 20.14 19.35 -24.52
C LYS A 180 21.04 18.46 -25.41
N ASP A 181 21.99 17.72 -24.86
CA ASP A 181 22.87 16.83 -25.64
C ASP A 181 22.73 15.37 -25.23
N LYS A 182 22.41 14.53 -26.22
CA LYS A 182 22.21 13.09 -26.08
C LYS A 182 23.42 12.34 -26.67
N THR A 183 24.28 11.78 -25.83
CA THR A 183 25.24 10.72 -26.21
C THR A 183 25.17 9.55 -25.23
N SER A 184 25.79 8.40 -25.52
CA SER A 184 25.71 7.19 -24.69
C SER A 184 25.99 7.44 -23.20
N ILE A 185 25.28 6.74 -22.31
CA ILE A 185 25.40 6.91 -20.85
C ILE A 185 26.26 5.78 -20.28
N ASP A 186 27.43 6.12 -19.74
CA ASP A 186 28.22 5.18 -18.96
C ASP A 186 27.59 4.99 -17.57
N VAL A 187 27.14 3.77 -17.27
CA VAL A 187 26.47 3.43 -16.02
C VAL A 187 27.46 2.66 -15.16
N PRO A 188 27.95 3.21 -14.04
CA PRO A 188 28.88 2.49 -13.19
C PRO A 188 28.20 1.24 -12.59
N PRO A 189 28.96 0.15 -12.36
CA PRO A 189 28.40 -1.07 -11.79
C PRO A 189 27.86 -0.83 -10.38
N LEU A 190 26.80 -1.57 -10.01
CA LEU A 190 26.29 -1.54 -8.65
C LEU A 190 27.37 -1.97 -7.65
N TRP A 191 27.47 -1.25 -6.54
CA TRP A 191 28.32 -1.69 -5.44
C TRP A 191 27.77 -3.01 -4.86
N LYS A 192 28.61 -4.05 -4.86
CA LYS A 192 28.22 -5.41 -4.40
C LYS A 192 27.72 -5.44 -2.95
N GLY A 193 28.13 -4.49 -2.10
CA GLY A 193 27.63 -4.36 -0.73
C GLY A 193 26.11 -4.12 -0.66
N HIS A 194 25.51 -3.51 -1.69
CA HIS A 194 24.07 -3.39 -1.78
C HIS A 194 23.40 -4.77 -1.78
N LEU A 195 23.91 -5.75 -2.52
CA LEU A 195 23.33 -7.09 -2.61
C LEU A 195 23.28 -7.78 -1.24
N ALA A 196 24.33 -7.63 -0.42
CA ALA A 196 24.35 -8.16 0.94
C ALA A 196 23.28 -7.51 1.83
N ILE A 197 23.09 -6.18 1.71
CA ILE A 197 22.07 -5.44 2.46
C ILE A 197 20.66 -5.84 2.01
N LEU A 198 20.44 -6.06 0.70
CA LEU A 198 19.16 -6.53 0.18
C LEU A 198 18.79 -7.92 0.75
N ALA A 199 19.76 -8.84 0.74
CA ALA A 199 19.58 -10.17 1.30
C ALA A 199 19.28 -10.09 2.79
N ALA A 200 19.99 -9.24 3.54
CA ALA A 200 19.75 -9.02 4.95
C ALA A 200 18.34 -8.47 5.24
N ILE A 201 17.91 -7.40 4.56
CA ILE A 201 16.56 -6.82 4.75
C ILE A 201 15.47 -7.84 4.44
N THR A 202 15.60 -8.54 3.32
CA THR A 202 14.59 -9.52 2.89
C THR A 202 14.51 -10.68 3.87
N LEU A 203 15.66 -11.20 4.31
CA LEU A 203 15.72 -12.26 5.31
C LEU A 203 15.15 -11.80 6.64
N SER A 204 15.50 -10.60 7.11
CA SER A 204 14.99 -10.03 8.37
C SER A 204 13.48 -9.84 8.36
N VAL A 205 12.88 -9.39 7.25
CA VAL A 205 11.41 -9.28 7.13
C VAL A 205 10.77 -10.66 7.14
N ALA A 206 11.33 -11.63 6.41
CA ALA A 206 10.79 -12.98 6.35
C ALA A 206 10.87 -13.70 7.72
N THR A 207 12.02 -13.66 8.39
CA THR A 207 12.23 -14.29 9.69
C THR A 207 11.51 -13.54 10.81
N GLY A 208 11.51 -12.21 10.77
CA GLY A 208 10.81 -11.35 11.72
C GLY A 208 9.30 -11.59 11.71
N GLY A 209 8.68 -11.78 10.53
CA GLY A 209 7.26 -12.10 10.42
C GLY A 209 6.89 -13.45 11.05
N VAL A 210 7.70 -14.50 10.82
CA VAL A 210 7.50 -15.82 11.44
C VAL A 210 7.69 -15.73 12.94
N PHE A 211 8.78 -15.13 13.39
CA PHE A 211 9.08 -14.94 14.81
C PHE A 211 7.97 -14.17 15.52
N LEU A 212 7.49 -13.07 14.94
CA LEU A 212 6.41 -12.27 15.52
C LEU A 212 5.10 -13.06 15.62
N GLY A 213 4.80 -13.88 14.61
CA GLY A 213 3.64 -14.77 14.63
C GLY A 213 3.72 -15.82 15.75
N ASP A 214 4.88 -16.44 15.93
CA ASP A 214 5.08 -17.44 16.99
C ASP A 214 5.14 -16.78 18.38
N TRP A 215 5.78 -15.62 18.50
CA TRP A 215 5.75 -14.82 19.71
C TRP A 215 4.31 -14.44 20.08
N ALA A 216 3.51 -13.97 19.12
CA ALA A 216 2.12 -13.61 19.38
C ALA A 216 1.29 -14.82 19.85
N LYS A 217 1.42 -15.98 19.19
CA LYS A 217 0.73 -17.22 19.60
C LYS A 217 1.10 -17.67 21.02
N ASN A 218 2.35 -17.46 21.42
CA ASN A 218 2.84 -17.90 22.73
C ASN A 218 2.53 -16.91 23.85
N ASN A 219 2.28 -15.64 23.54
CA ASN A 219 2.08 -14.58 24.54
C ASN A 219 0.63 -14.10 24.64
N PHE A 220 -0.22 -14.39 23.65
CA PHE A 220 -1.62 -13.99 23.64
C PHE A 220 -2.54 -15.17 23.36
N ASP A 221 -3.57 -15.33 24.21
CA ASP A 221 -4.68 -16.23 23.89
C ASP A 221 -5.62 -15.53 22.90
N LEU A 222 -5.55 -15.97 21.64
CA LEU A 222 -6.36 -15.45 20.55
C LEU A 222 -7.57 -16.34 20.25
N THR A 223 -7.85 -17.35 21.08
CA THR A 223 -8.86 -18.39 20.79
C THR A 223 -10.26 -17.77 20.68
N GLN A 224 -10.67 -16.99 21.68
CA GLN A 224 -11.97 -16.31 21.69
C GLN A 224 -12.09 -15.26 20.58
N ILE A 225 -11.05 -14.45 20.39
CA ILE A 225 -11.00 -13.43 19.32
C ILE A 225 -11.16 -14.08 17.94
N THR A 226 -10.45 -15.18 17.70
CA THR A 226 -10.48 -15.90 16.43
C THR A 226 -11.82 -16.59 16.21
N ALA A 227 -12.39 -17.21 17.25
CA ALA A 227 -13.71 -17.84 17.19
C ALA A 227 -14.81 -16.81 16.86
N LEU A 228 -14.80 -15.66 17.56
CA LEU A 228 -15.74 -14.58 17.33
C LEU A 228 -15.58 -13.97 15.92
N TYR A 229 -14.34 -13.75 15.47
CA TYR A 229 -14.05 -13.29 14.11
C TYR A 229 -14.63 -14.24 13.05
N ASN A 230 -14.45 -15.55 13.21
CA ASN A 230 -14.98 -16.54 12.27
C ASN A 230 -16.51 -16.49 12.22
N LYS A 231 -17.18 -16.46 13.39
CA LYS A 231 -18.64 -16.41 13.49
C LYS A 231 -19.24 -15.15 12.85
N LEU A 232 -18.58 -14.00 13.01
CA LEU A 232 -18.98 -12.76 12.34
C LEU A 232 -18.73 -12.82 10.83
N SER A 233 -17.64 -13.45 10.40
CA SER A 233 -17.28 -13.60 8.98
C SER A 233 -18.21 -14.56 8.22
N GLU A 234 -18.93 -15.44 8.91
CA GLU A 234 -19.94 -16.33 8.32
C GLU A 234 -21.26 -15.63 7.97
N GLN A 235 -21.49 -14.41 8.48
CA GLN A 235 -22.75 -13.71 8.26
C GLN A 235 -22.82 -13.07 6.87
N GLU A 236 -23.86 -13.38 6.08
CA GLU A 236 -24.01 -12.83 4.72
C GLU A 236 -24.07 -11.29 4.66
N HIS A 237 -24.57 -10.66 5.73
CA HIS A 237 -24.68 -9.20 5.84
C HIS A 237 -23.37 -8.53 6.33
N ILE A 238 -22.31 -9.31 6.59
CA ILE A 238 -20.99 -8.84 7.00
C ILE A 238 -19.97 -9.31 5.95
N ARG A 239 -19.54 -8.39 5.07
CA ARG A 239 -18.52 -8.71 4.07
C ARG A 239 -17.13 -8.87 4.68
N GLN A 240 -16.81 -8.00 5.64
CA GLN A 240 -15.53 -8.02 6.31
C GLN A 240 -15.75 -7.77 7.79
N ALA A 241 -15.27 -8.69 8.61
CA ALA A 241 -15.27 -8.58 10.07
C ALA A 241 -13.87 -8.20 10.57
N GLY A 242 -13.81 -7.68 11.78
CA GLY A 242 -12.60 -7.50 12.57
C GLY A 242 -12.96 -7.58 14.04
N VAL A 243 -12.09 -8.19 14.85
CA VAL A 243 -12.28 -8.29 16.29
C VAL A 243 -10.95 -7.92 16.94
N HIS A 244 -10.99 -6.92 17.80
CA HIS A 244 -9.83 -6.45 18.54
C HIS A 244 -10.19 -6.30 20.01
N LEU A 245 -9.30 -6.73 20.89
CA LEU A 245 -9.41 -6.47 22.32
C LEU A 245 -8.37 -5.40 22.67
N THR A 246 -8.79 -4.32 23.32
CA THR A 246 -7.89 -3.20 23.67
C THR A 246 -8.16 -2.73 25.09
N ASN A 247 -7.09 -2.54 25.84
CA ASN A 247 -7.15 -1.97 27.19
C ASN A 247 -6.90 -0.47 27.08
N HIS A 248 -7.88 0.35 27.46
CA HIS A 248 -7.72 1.79 27.53
C HIS A 248 -7.24 2.20 28.92
N TYR A 249 -6.04 2.78 28.96
CA TYR A 249 -5.51 3.43 30.16
C TYR A 249 -5.85 4.92 30.10
N SER A 250 -6.63 5.41 31.07
CA SER A 250 -6.84 6.85 31.23
C SER A 250 -5.54 7.49 31.73
N PHE A 251 -4.99 8.44 30.97
CA PHE A 251 -3.86 9.26 31.41
C PHE A 251 -4.42 10.50 32.13
N GLY A 252 -4.59 10.40 33.45
CA GLY A 252 -5.11 11.46 34.32
C GLY A 252 -5.23 10.95 35.75
N SER A 253 -5.01 11.81 36.74
CA SER A 253 -4.75 11.48 38.15
C SER A 253 -5.83 10.64 38.85
N ASP A 254 -5.76 9.33 38.67
CA ASP A 254 -5.86 8.27 39.68
C ASP A 254 -5.68 6.97 38.91
N LYS A 255 -5.01 5.97 39.49
CA LYS A 255 -4.88 4.64 38.89
C LYS A 255 -6.26 3.99 38.82
N GLN A 256 -7.06 4.34 37.83
CA GLN A 256 -8.27 3.62 37.48
C GLN A 256 -7.87 2.34 36.75
N ASP A 257 -8.55 1.25 37.09
CA ASP A 257 -8.39 -0.03 36.41
C ASP A 257 -8.59 0.17 34.89
N PRO A 258 -7.81 -0.53 34.05
CA PRO A 258 -7.92 -0.40 32.61
C PRO A 258 -9.31 -0.84 32.16
N VAL A 259 -9.96 -0.01 31.33
CA VAL A 259 -11.24 -0.39 30.70
C VAL A 259 -10.93 -1.29 29.51
N THR A 260 -11.44 -2.51 29.54
CA THR A 260 -11.28 -3.49 28.48
C THR A 260 -12.38 -3.31 27.43
N VAL A 261 -11.99 -2.96 26.21
CA VAL A 261 -12.91 -2.70 25.09
C VAL A 261 -12.78 -3.81 24.06
N LEU A 262 -13.89 -4.53 23.82
CA LEU A 262 -14.06 -5.42 22.69
C LEU A 262 -14.52 -4.62 21.47
N GLN A 263 -13.61 -4.36 20.55
CA GLN A 263 -13.88 -3.66 19.31
C GLN A 263 -14.26 -4.65 18.20
N LEU A 264 -15.52 -4.62 17.81
CA LEU A 264 -16.03 -5.24 16.58
C LEU A 264 -15.90 -4.26 15.43
N VAL A 265 -15.47 -4.75 14.27
CA VAL A 265 -15.44 -4.01 13.01
C VAL A 265 -16.27 -4.79 12.01
N ALA A 266 -17.23 -4.13 11.36
CA ALA A 266 -18.08 -4.76 10.36
C ALA A 266 -18.20 -3.86 9.13
N SER A 267 -17.97 -4.44 7.95
CA SER A 267 -18.18 -3.77 6.67
C SER A 267 -19.36 -4.41 5.95
N PRO A 268 -20.46 -3.68 5.70
CA PRO A 268 -21.59 -4.22 4.97
C PRO A 268 -21.27 -4.34 3.46
N PRO A 269 -21.90 -5.29 2.74
CA PRO A 269 -21.73 -5.43 1.29
C PRO A 269 -22.42 -4.32 0.50
N HIS A 270 -23.40 -3.63 1.08
CA HIS A 270 -24.16 -2.56 0.43
C HIS A 270 -24.41 -1.40 1.39
N SER A 271 -24.92 -0.29 0.85
CA SER A 271 -25.38 0.85 1.65
C SER A 271 -26.43 0.40 2.67
N ILE A 272 -26.21 0.71 3.94
CA ILE A 272 -27.12 0.36 5.03
C ILE A 272 -28.14 1.49 5.28
N PRO A 273 -29.46 1.22 5.20
CA PRO A 273 -30.48 2.23 5.46
C PRO A 273 -30.56 2.66 6.93
N SER A 274 -30.34 1.72 7.86
CA SER A 274 -30.39 1.97 9.31
C SER A 274 -29.12 1.46 9.99
N PRO A 275 -28.15 2.35 10.32
CA PRO A 275 -26.94 1.99 11.05
C PRO A 275 -27.23 1.39 12.42
N SER A 276 -28.24 1.89 13.13
CA SER A 276 -28.62 1.38 14.46
C SER A 276 -29.14 -0.05 14.38
N LYS A 277 -29.99 -0.36 13.39
CA LYS A 277 -30.48 -1.74 13.18
C LYS A 277 -29.32 -2.68 12.85
N TYR A 278 -28.47 -2.28 11.91
CA TYR A 278 -27.29 -3.06 11.54
C TYR A 278 -26.37 -3.31 12.74
N ALA A 279 -26.20 -2.32 13.63
CA ALA A 279 -25.40 -2.47 14.82
C ALA A 279 -25.94 -3.55 15.77
N LEU A 280 -27.26 -3.56 16.01
CA LEU A 280 -27.90 -4.58 16.83
C LEU A 280 -27.74 -5.97 16.23
N GLU A 281 -27.95 -6.13 14.92
CA GLU A 281 -27.80 -7.41 14.22
C GLU A 281 -26.38 -7.99 14.36
N VAL A 282 -25.35 -7.15 14.18
CA VAL A 282 -23.95 -7.56 14.31
C VAL A 282 -23.60 -7.91 15.76
N VAL A 283 -23.98 -7.07 16.73
CA VAL A 283 -23.66 -7.30 18.15
C VAL A 283 -24.43 -8.50 18.70
N ALA A 284 -25.66 -8.74 18.24
CA ALA A 284 -26.44 -9.92 18.62
C ALA A 284 -25.73 -11.24 18.25
N VAL A 285 -25.06 -11.30 17.10
CA VAL A 285 -24.26 -12.48 16.69
C VAL A 285 -23.12 -12.74 17.69
N ALA A 286 -22.47 -11.68 18.16
CA ALA A 286 -21.42 -11.77 19.16
C ALA A 286 -21.93 -12.23 20.53
N LEU A 287 -23.04 -11.65 20.99
CA LEU A 287 -23.63 -11.93 22.31
C LEU A 287 -24.38 -13.27 22.40
N LYS A 288 -24.72 -13.88 21.27
CA LYS A 288 -25.45 -15.16 21.23
C LYS A 288 -24.69 -16.34 21.86
N ASP A 289 -23.36 -16.26 21.91
CA ASP A 289 -22.53 -17.31 22.50
C ASP A 289 -21.52 -16.68 23.45
N GLU A 290 -21.83 -16.73 24.74
CA GLU A 290 -20.99 -16.14 25.79
C GLU A 290 -19.66 -16.88 25.97
N THR A 291 -19.55 -18.14 25.50
CA THR A 291 -18.31 -18.92 25.67
C THR A 291 -17.16 -18.40 24.80
N ILE A 292 -17.49 -17.76 23.69
CA ILE A 292 -16.54 -17.18 22.73
C ILE A 292 -16.38 -15.67 22.89
N LEU A 293 -17.13 -15.05 23.80
CA LEU A 293 -17.07 -13.61 24.05
C LEU A 293 -15.92 -13.32 25.02
N PRO A 294 -14.91 -12.51 24.61
CA PRO A 294 -13.87 -12.07 25.54
C PRO A 294 -14.47 -11.25 26.69
N ASP A 295 -13.93 -11.46 27.89
CA ASP A 295 -14.27 -10.64 29.05
C ASP A 295 -13.95 -9.17 28.75
N SER A 296 -14.96 -8.31 28.82
CA SER A 296 -14.86 -6.92 28.38
C SER A 296 -15.90 -6.05 29.09
N ASP A 297 -15.47 -4.86 29.47
CA ASP A 297 -16.32 -3.85 30.11
C ASP A 297 -17.23 -3.16 29.08
N VAL A 298 -16.75 -3.03 27.85
CA VAL A 298 -17.40 -2.30 26.77
C VAL A 298 -17.30 -3.09 25.47
N ILE A 299 -18.42 -3.18 24.74
CA ILE A 299 -18.46 -3.65 23.36
C ILE A 299 -18.65 -2.44 22.46
N ALA A 300 -17.66 -2.20 21.60
CA ALA A 300 -17.68 -1.14 20.60
C ALA A 300 -17.84 -1.75 19.21
N LEU A 301 -18.77 -1.23 18.41
CA LEU A 301 -18.92 -1.58 17.01
C LEU A 301 -18.49 -0.42 16.13
N SER A 302 -17.62 -0.68 15.16
CA SER A 302 -17.22 0.23 14.09
C SER A 302 -17.72 -0.29 12.75
N ILE A 303 -18.68 0.41 12.18
CA ILE A 303 -19.22 0.12 10.84
C ILE A 303 -18.35 0.84 9.81
N LEU A 304 -17.65 0.06 8.99
CA LEU A 304 -16.75 0.57 7.95
C LEU A 304 -17.42 0.54 6.59
N THR A 305 -17.67 1.71 6.01
CA THR A 305 -18.22 1.85 4.65
C THR A 305 -17.27 2.68 3.78
N GLY A 306 -17.22 2.39 2.48
CA GLY A 306 -16.42 3.14 1.52
C GLY A 306 -15.83 2.25 0.43
N PHE A 307 -14.86 2.81 -0.28
CA PHE A 307 -14.18 2.15 -1.39
C PHE A 307 -12.66 2.25 -1.28
N ASP A 308 -11.97 1.30 -1.90
CA ASP A 308 -10.51 1.29 -2.01
C ASP A 308 -10.09 0.84 -3.42
N LEU A 309 -9.58 1.79 -4.20
CA LEU A 309 -9.05 1.55 -5.54
C LEU A 309 -7.52 1.42 -5.54
N GLY A 310 -6.85 1.48 -4.39
CA GLY A 310 -5.39 1.50 -4.29
C GLY A 310 -4.76 2.85 -4.69
N ILE A 311 -5.20 3.47 -5.79
CA ILE A 311 -4.82 4.84 -6.20
C ILE A 311 -5.58 5.93 -5.45
N ALA A 312 -6.72 5.59 -4.85
CA ALA A 312 -7.55 6.47 -4.06
C ALA A 312 -8.44 5.63 -3.16
N LYS A 313 -8.73 6.12 -1.97
CA LYS A 313 -9.67 5.48 -1.04
C LYS A 313 -10.39 6.48 -0.18
N GLN A 314 -11.62 6.13 0.15
CA GLN A 314 -12.44 6.85 1.10
C GLN A 314 -13.10 5.82 2.02
N HIS A 315 -13.00 6.06 3.32
CA HIS A 315 -13.68 5.26 4.32
C HIS A 315 -14.41 6.15 5.31
N THR A 316 -15.64 5.79 5.63
CA THR A 316 -16.42 6.34 6.72
C THR A 316 -16.58 5.26 7.77
N THR A 317 -16.09 5.56 8.96
CA THR A 317 -16.26 4.74 10.14
C THR A 317 -17.36 5.36 11.00
N ARG A 318 -18.42 4.61 11.24
CA ARG A 318 -19.46 4.95 12.22
C ARG A 318 -19.30 4.05 13.43
N SER A 319 -19.03 4.64 14.58
CA SER A 319 -18.73 3.89 15.80
C SER A 319 -19.76 4.16 16.89
N VAL A 320 -20.15 3.09 17.56
CA VAL A 320 -21.04 3.06 18.73
C VAL A 320 -20.41 2.14 19.77
N SER A 321 -20.56 2.45 21.04
CA SER A 321 -20.05 1.61 22.13
C SER A 321 -21.01 1.63 23.30
N ASP A 322 -21.17 0.48 23.95
CA ASP A 322 -21.97 0.36 25.17
C ASP A 322 -21.52 -0.87 25.99
N SER A 323 -21.99 -0.98 27.22
CA SER A 323 -21.76 -2.16 28.08
C SER A 323 -22.45 -3.40 27.50
N PRO A 324 -21.93 -4.62 27.74
CA PRO A 324 -22.60 -5.86 27.33
C PRO A 324 -24.07 -5.95 27.80
N ALA A 325 -24.37 -5.46 29.00
CA ALA A 325 -25.73 -5.47 29.56
C ALA A 325 -26.69 -4.55 28.79
N ASN A 326 -26.24 -3.34 28.45
CA ASN A 326 -27.06 -2.39 27.69
C ASN A 326 -27.29 -2.87 26.25
N TRP A 327 -26.28 -3.50 25.62
CA TRP A 327 -26.46 -4.14 24.33
C TRP A 327 -27.53 -5.24 24.37
N LYS A 328 -27.50 -6.11 25.38
CA LYS A 328 -28.53 -7.14 25.57
C LYS A 328 -29.93 -6.53 25.70
N ALA A 329 -30.09 -5.52 26.55
CA ALA A 329 -31.37 -4.84 26.74
C ALA A 329 -31.87 -4.16 25.45
N ALA A 330 -30.97 -3.54 24.68
CA ALA A 330 -31.30 -2.91 23.41
C ALA A 330 -31.72 -3.93 22.33
N ILE A 331 -31.09 -5.10 22.29
CA ILE A 331 -31.45 -6.20 21.38
C ILE A 331 -32.80 -6.79 21.78
N GLU A 332 -33.03 -7.05 23.06
CA GLU A 332 -34.31 -7.57 23.56
C GLU A 332 -35.46 -6.62 23.26
N TYR A 333 -35.28 -5.32 23.47
CA TYR A 333 -36.26 -4.29 23.10
C TYR A 333 -36.57 -4.30 21.59
N TYR A 334 -35.55 -4.43 20.74
CA TYR A 334 -35.76 -4.52 19.30
C TYR A 334 -36.49 -5.80 18.87
N GLU A 335 -36.17 -6.94 19.48
CA GLU A 335 -36.82 -8.22 19.17
C GLU A 335 -38.28 -8.27 19.64
N THR A 336 -38.61 -7.61 20.76
CA THR A 336 -39.95 -7.61 21.37
C THR A 336 -40.88 -6.55 20.77
N GLU A 337 -40.40 -5.31 20.66
CA GLU A 337 -41.21 -4.16 20.23
C GLU A 337 -41.06 -3.84 18.74
N GLY A 338 -40.07 -4.44 18.06
CA GLY A 338 -39.75 -4.15 16.66
C GLY A 338 -39.19 -2.74 16.43
N GLN A 339 -38.89 -2.00 17.52
CA GLN A 339 -38.40 -0.63 17.47
C GLN A 339 -36.89 -0.58 17.68
N VAL A 340 -36.20 0.24 16.88
CA VAL A 340 -34.76 0.41 16.98
C VAL A 340 -34.47 1.57 17.94
N PRO A 341 -33.73 1.35 19.04
CA PRO A 341 -33.34 2.43 19.95
C PRO A 341 -32.60 3.54 19.21
N ASN A 342 -32.80 4.78 19.67
CA ASN A 342 -32.07 5.91 19.12
C ASN A 342 -30.62 5.88 19.63
N THR A 343 -29.72 5.34 18.81
CA THR A 343 -28.30 5.19 19.14
C THR A 343 -27.48 6.31 18.52
N GLN A 344 -26.72 7.03 19.34
CA GLN A 344 -25.81 8.06 18.84
C GLN A 344 -24.52 7.42 18.31
N PHE A 345 -24.20 7.69 17.04
CA PHE A 345 -22.95 7.27 16.42
C PHE A 345 -21.96 8.42 16.39
N SER A 346 -20.71 8.12 16.73
CA SER A 346 -19.58 8.94 16.30
C SER A 346 -19.26 8.58 14.84
N SER A 347 -18.97 9.58 14.01
CA SER A 347 -18.67 9.36 12.59
C SER A 347 -17.39 10.06 12.20
N THR A 348 -16.47 9.32 11.57
CA THR A 348 -15.23 9.86 11.03
C THR A 348 -15.07 9.44 9.58
N THR A 349 -14.82 10.40 8.69
CA THR A 349 -14.57 10.15 7.28
C THR A 349 -13.12 10.48 6.94
N ASN A 350 -12.41 9.52 6.34
CA ASN A 350 -11.04 9.67 5.90
C ASN A 350 -10.95 9.50 4.37
N ILE A 351 -10.20 10.39 3.73
CA ILE A 351 -9.88 10.34 2.30
C ILE A 351 -8.36 10.27 2.18
N ARG A 352 -7.84 9.38 1.32
CA ARG A 352 -6.40 9.25 1.06
C ARG A 352 -6.13 9.04 -0.43
N PHE A 353 -5.00 9.61 -0.88
CA PHE A 353 -4.40 9.45 -2.21
C PHE A 353 -3.20 8.51 -2.14
#